data_AF-A0A944K4T9-F1
#
_entry.id   AF-A0A944K4T9-F1
#
_cell.length_a   1.000
_cell.length_b   1.000
_cell.length_c   1.000
_cell.angle_alpha   90.00
_cell.angle_beta   90.00
_cell.angle_gamma   90.00
#
_symmetry.space_group_name_H-M   'P 1'
#
loop_
_entity.id
_entity.type
_entity.pdbx_description
1 polymer ?
#
loop_
_entity_poly.entity_id
_entity_poly.type
_entity_poly.pdbx_seq_one_letter_code
_entity_poly.pdbx_strand_id
1 'polypeptide(L)' 'MAHWSVGDRVMPVDEPDHPEGPVGEVVMPTALGEVIVSFPLMGSKVYAPHKLMAAPSEDISEQDQARPSA' A
#
# COMPACT_ATOMS: atom_id res chain seq x y z
N MET A 1 -6.52 -11.16 -11.11
CA MET A 1 -6.59 -10.98 -9.64
C MET A 1 -5.38 -10.15 -9.25
N ALA A 2 -5.49 -9.20 -8.32
CA ALA A 2 -4.33 -8.41 -7.89
C ALA A 2 -3.37 -9.33 -7.13
N HIS A 3 -2.13 -9.44 -7.60
CA HIS A 3 -1.04 -10.14 -6.91
C HIS A 3 -0.24 -9.09 -6.16
N TRP A 4 -0.23 -9.18 -4.83
CA TRP A 4 0.57 -8.33 -3.96
C TRP A 4 1.92 -8.98 -3.68
N SER A 5 2.98 -8.17 -3.71
CA SER A 5 4.36 -8.59 -3.47
C SER A 5 4.86 -8.09 -2.13
N VAL A 6 5.83 -8.78 -1.54
CA VAL A 6 6.50 -8.32 -0.31
C VAL A 6 7.14 -6.95 -0.56
N GLY A 7 6.85 -5.98 0.30
CA GLY A 7 7.27 -4.59 0.18
C GLY A 7 6.22 -3.66 -0.44
N ASP A 8 5.13 -4.18 -1.01
CA ASP A 8 4.07 -3.32 -1.58
C ASP A 8 3.39 -2.51 -0.47
N ARG A 9 3.26 -1.20 -0.69
CA ARG A 9 2.47 -0.32 0.17
C ARG A 9 1.00 -0.43 -0.22
N VAL A 10 0.18 -0.86 0.71
CA VAL A 10 -1.24 -1.12 0.49
C VAL A 10 -2.09 -0.45 1.56
N MET A 11 -3.35 -0.20 1.23
CA MET A 11 -4.35 0.29 2.16
C MET A 11 -5.65 -0.52 2.05
N PRO A 12 -6.36 -0.77 3.15
CA PRO A 12 -7.65 -1.45 3.11
C PRO A 12 -8.73 -0.59 2.43
N VAL A 13 -9.59 -1.22 1.62
CA VAL A 13 -10.67 -0.54 0.86
C VAL A 13 -11.91 -0.26 1.73
N ASP A 14 -12.19 -1.13 2.71
CA ASP A 14 -13.45 -1.13 3.50
C ASP A 14 -13.23 -0.91 5.01
N GLU A 15 -12.26 -0.09 5.43
CA GLU A 15 -12.05 0.24 6.84
C GLU A 15 -12.37 1.73 7.13
N PRO A 16 -13.65 2.13 7.19
CA PRO A 16 -14.07 3.50 7.51
C PRO A 16 -13.77 3.93 8.95
N ASP A 17 -13.44 2.98 9.85
CA ASP A 17 -13.17 3.22 11.27
C ASP A 17 -11.68 3.49 11.60
N HIS A 18 -10.81 3.64 10.60
CA HIS A 18 -9.37 3.88 10.81
C HIS A 18 -8.97 5.32 10.40
N PRO A 19 -9.08 6.31 11.31
CA PRO A 19 -8.81 7.72 11.02
C PRO A 19 -7.32 8.07 10.83
N GLU A 20 -6.39 7.16 11.14
CA GLU A 20 -4.95 7.46 11.13
C GLU A 20 -4.16 6.48 10.25
N GLY A 21 -3.76 6.94 9.06
CA GLY A 21 -2.68 6.35 8.26
C GLY A 21 -2.89 4.89 7.83
N PRO A 22 -3.82 4.61 6.89
CA PRO A 22 -4.22 3.26 6.50
C PRO A 22 -3.19 2.52 5.64
N VAL A 23 -1.95 3.02 5.55
CA VAL A 23 -0.93 2.44 4.67
C VAL A 23 -0.07 1.47 5.47
N GLY A 24 -0.21 0.19 5.13
CA GLY A 24 0.67 -0.86 5.61
C GLY A 24 1.57 -1.39 4.50
N GLU A 25 2.54 -2.21 4.88
CA GLU A 25 3.46 -2.88 3.97
C GLU A 25 3.16 -4.37 3.92
N VAL A 26 3.10 -4.94 2.72
CA VAL A 26 2.94 -6.38 2.54
C VAL A 26 4.20 -7.09 3.02
N VAL A 27 4.07 -7.90 4.04
CA VAL A 27 5.19 -8.69 4.59
C VAL A 27 5.23 -10.08 4.00
N MET A 28 4.07 -10.69 3.75
CA MET A 28 4.01 -12.05 3.24
C MET A 28 2.64 -12.39 2.64
N PRO A 29 2.56 -12.98 1.43
CA PRO A 29 1.37 -13.68 0.97
C PRO A 29 1.25 -15.06 1.62
N THR A 30 0.06 -15.46 2.05
CA THR A 30 -0.19 -16.76 2.68
C THR A 30 -0.52 -17.83 1.63
N ALA A 31 -0.32 -19.11 1.99
CA ALA A 31 -0.68 -20.24 1.12
C ALA A 31 -2.20 -20.33 0.83
N LEU A 32 -3.02 -19.65 1.62
CA LEU A 32 -4.47 -19.57 1.46
C LEU A 32 -4.90 -18.45 0.48
N GLY A 33 -3.93 -17.71 -0.07
CA GLY A 33 -4.19 -16.59 -0.98
C GLY A 33 -4.55 -15.28 -0.26
N GLU A 34 -4.31 -15.20 1.05
CA GLU A 34 -4.43 -13.96 1.82
C GLU A 34 -3.09 -13.23 1.86
N VAL A 35 -3.09 -12.00 2.36
CA VAL A 35 -1.90 -11.15 2.44
C VAL A 35 -1.76 -10.63 3.86
N ILE A 36 -0.58 -10.84 4.44
CA ILE A 36 -0.20 -10.24 5.72
C ILE A 36 0.36 -8.85 5.43
N VAL A 37 -0.24 -7.85 6.05
CA VAL A 37 0.12 -6.45 5.94
C VAL A 37 0.55 -5.95 7.31
N SER A 38 1.71 -5.31 7.40
CA SER A 38 2.25 -4.72 8.61
C SER A 38 1.95 -3.23 8.65
N PHE A 39 1.26 -2.78 9.70
CA PHE A 39 0.97 -1.37 9.95
C PHE A 39 1.88 -0.87 11.09
N PRO A 40 2.48 0.33 10.96
CA PRO A 40 3.37 0.87 11.99
C PRO A 40 2.75 0.98 13.39
N LEU A 41 1.45 1.29 13.46
CA LEU A 41 0.75 1.53 14.72
C LEU A 41 -0.12 0.35 15.20
N MET A 42 -0.50 -0.56 14.29
CA MET A 42 -1.39 -1.68 14.59
C MET A 42 -0.72 -3.05 14.55
N GLY A 43 0.53 -3.12 14.10
CA GLY A 43 1.21 -4.38 13.84
C GLY A 43 0.67 -5.09 12.60
N SER A 44 0.86 -6.40 12.54
CA SER A 44 0.49 -7.20 11.36
C SER A 44 -0.95 -7.67 11.40
N LYS A 45 -1.66 -7.49 10.29
CA LYS A 45 -3.03 -7.95 10.05
C LYS A 45 -3.10 -8.76 8.75
N VAL A 46 -4.09 -9.64 8.65
CA VAL A 46 -4.33 -10.48 7.46
C VAL A 46 -5.52 -9.93 6.69
N TYR A 47 -5.35 -9.74 5.37
CA TYR A 47 -6.38 -9.25 4.47
C TYR A 47 -6.50 -10.12 3.22
N ALA A 48 -7.70 -10.17 2.65
CA ALA A 48 -7.88 -10.72 1.32
C ALA A 48 -7.32 -9.74 0.26
N PRO A 49 -6.73 -10.22 -0.85
CA PRO A 49 -6.10 -9.35 -1.85
C PRO A 49 -7.05 -8.31 -2.47
N HIS A 50 -8.34 -8.64 -2.56
CA HIS A 50 -9.38 -7.77 -3.13
C HIS A 50 -9.88 -6.69 -2.15
N LYS A 51 -9.55 -6.82 -0.86
CA LYS A 51 -9.84 -5.81 0.17
C LYS A 51 -8.70 -4.81 0.36
N LEU A 52 -7.63 -4.95 -0.43
CA LEU A 52 -6.49 -4.07 -0.44
C LEU A 52 -6.46 -3.30 -1.75
N MET A 53 -6.02 -2.05 -1.68
CA MET A 53 -5.68 -1.22 -2.83
C MET A 53 -4.28 -0.65 -2.65
N ALA A 54 -3.64 -0.28 -3.75
CA ALA A 54 -2.31 0.32 -3.70
C ALA A 54 -2.40 1.65 -2.94
N ALA A 55 -1.50 1.86 -1.99
CA ALA A 55 -1.36 3.16 -1.37
C ALA A 55 -0.89 4.16 -2.44
N PRO A 56 -1.34 5.44 -2.40
CA PRO A 56 -0.75 6.46 -3.23
C PRO A 56 0.74 6.53 -2.90
N SER A 57 1.57 6.21 -3.89
CA SER A 57 2.98 6.54 -3.84
C SER A 57 3.06 8.06 -3.70
N GLU A 58 3.74 8.55 -2.67
CA GLU A 58 4.20 9.94 -2.65
C GLU A 58 5.19 10.10 -3.80
N ASP A 59 4.66 10.27 -5.00
CA ASP A 59 5.40 10.65 -6.18
C ASP A 59 5.70 12.14 -6.02
N ILE A 60 6.79 12.43 -5.32
CA ILE A 60 7.51 13.69 -5.46
C ILE A 60 8.38 13.58 -6.73
N SER A 61 7.74 13.39 -7.88
CA SER A 61 8.40 13.49 -9.20
C SER A 61 7.85 14.69 -9.97
N GLU A 62 8.07 15.89 -9.43
CA GLU A 62 8.26 17.09 -10.26
C GLU A 62 9.57 17.77 -9.86
N GLN A 63 10.69 17.06 -10.00
CA GLN A 63 11.92 17.73 -10.43
C GLN A 63 11.90 17.80 -11.97
N ASP A 64 12.23 18.99 -12.45
CA ASP A 64 12.73 19.25 -13.81
C ASP A 64 11.70 19.52 -14.93
N GLN A 65 11.12 20.72 -14.92
CA GLN A 65 10.99 21.47 -16.18
C GLN A 65 12.14 22.49 -16.25
N ALA A 66 13.34 22.01 -16.54
CA ALA A 66 14.35 22.83 -17.18
C ALA A 66 13.78 23.32 -18.53
N ARG A 67 13.34 24.58 -18.60
CA ARG A 67 13.14 25.27 -19.88
C ARG A 67 14.51 25.42 -20.55
N PRO A 68 14.75 24.87 -21.76
CA PRO A 68 15.76 25.45 -22.61
C PRO A 68 15.14 26.74 -23.16
N SER A 69 15.62 27.90 -22.72
CA SER A 69 15.43 29.13 -23.49
C SER A 69 16.69 29.35 -24.30
N ALA A 70 16.51 29.24 -25.61
CA ALA A 70 17.49 29.48 -26.66
C ALA A 70 17.97 30.94 -26.71
#